data_AF-A0A9D0GZJ9-F1
#
_entry.id   AF-A0A9D0GZJ9-F1
#
_cell.length_a   1.000
_cell.length_b   1.000
_cell.length_c   1.000
_cell.angle_alpha   90.00
_cell.angle_beta   90.00
_cell.angle_gamma   90.00
#
_symmetry.space_group_name_H-M   'P 1'
#
loop_
_entity.id
_entity.type
_entity.pdbx_description
1 polymer ?
#
loop_
_entity_poly.entity_id
_entity_poly.type
_entity_poly.pdbx_seq_one_letter_code
_entity_poly.pdbx_strand_id
1 'polypeptide(L)'
;LVNGLPGYRDVRNKEDRTFIEQFWKIPEGSIKESPGLTIVEAVDSMINGDINLLWIVCTNPAVTMPNLNKFWRALRNTFVIVQDAYLTDSVDYANLVLPAAQWGEKEGVMTGSDRTVTYNKPFADPPPQCKHDWEIFCDVAKKLGWGDHFSYKNAREIFDEYKKTTEGRLCDISKWDYEDLPKQWGGRWLYKEKRFPTPSGKARFNPAVFSPPSDSTEYPYSFVLTTGRTKKQWHTMTRTGKAMELLRGESEPFILINEEDALDLGIFDNDYINIKSVRGQIYIKAKIGKIKKGVVFAPFGYGKIYHFPTNITVSDAVDPVSKEPELKFSSVFIKQKKKRIYKLSDEVYQKVKSSYPQVERFLDEVLEKGFSSLSVVGIKNLQRDFIEDLSQSMKELMDIFINRPADWDRANLLNESIAKIYIKLKIQPHHQTLLTDFFRKSFEKVFDLPDDTVQAWQYTFDFLAYRIFEEVKKHYESEALKKNSEDQQ
;
A
#
# COMPACT_ATOMS: atom_id res chain seq x y z
N LEU A 1 13.77 13.35 12.94
CA LEU A 1 15.14 13.80 13.30
C LEU A 1 15.30 13.65 14.80
N VAL A 2 16.32 12.92 15.25
CA VAL A 2 16.57 12.59 16.67
C VAL A 2 17.70 13.42 17.29
N ASN A 3 18.30 14.30 16.49
CA ASN A 3 19.42 15.16 16.83
C ASN A 3 19.01 16.62 17.08
N GLY A 4 17.76 16.98 16.84
CA GLY A 4 17.31 18.38 16.86
C GLY A 4 17.07 18.90 18.27
N LEU A 5 17.60 20.08 18.56
CA LEU A 5 17.26 20.92 19.71
C LEU A 5 16.52 22.19 19.22
N PRO A 6 15.75 22.87 20.08
CA PRO A 6 14.99 24.07 19.69
C PRO A 6 15.84 25.13 18.96
N GLY A 7 15.27 25.78 17.95
CA GLY A 7 15.94 26.83 17.16
C GLY A 7 16.98 26.34 16.15
N TYR A 8 16.74 25.20 15.49
CA TYR A 8 17.68 24.56 14.56
C TYR A 8 19.06 24.32 15.21
N ARG A 9 19.04 23.87 16.46
CA ARG A 9 20.25 23.43 17.17
C ARG A 9 20.45 21.94 17.01
N ASP A 10 21.68 21.49 17.18
CA ASP A 10 22.06 20.09 17.02
C ASP A 10 22.71 19.54 18.28
N VAL A 11 22.20 18.42 18.81
CA VAL A 11 22.78 17.75 19.98
C VAL A 11 24.26 17.41 19.80
N ARG A 12 24.78 17.27 18.57
CA ARG A 12 26.19 16.97 18.33
C ARG A 12 27.10 18.18 18.54
N ASN A 13 26.57 19.40 18.47
CA ASN A 13 27.32 20.63 18.72
C ASN A 13 27.32 20.96 20.23
N LYS A 14 28.51 21.19 20.81
CA LYS A 14 28.66 21.42 22.25
C LYS A 14 28.01 22.72 22.69
N GLU A 15 28.22 23.80 21.94
CA GLU A 15 27.69 25.12 22.26
C GLU A 15 26.15 25.12 22.25
N ASP A 16 25.54 24.41 21.31
CA ASP A 16 24.10 24.23 21.20
C ASP A 16 23.53 23.48 22.42
N ARG A 17 24.19 22.43 22.90
CA ARG A 17 23.80 21.73 24.14
C ARG A 17 23.95 22.63 25.36
N THR A 18 25.11 23.26 25.54
CA THR A 18 25.38 24.17 26.66
C THR A 18 24.36 25.29 26.73
N PHE A 19 23.99 25.89 25.58
CA PHE A 19 22.94 26.90 25.53
C PHE A 19 21.60 26.37 26.08
N ILE A 20 21.16 25.20 25.63
CA ILE A 20 19.87 24.63 26.04
C ILE A 20 19.89 24.20 27.51
N GLU A 21 21.00 23.62 27.99
CA GLU A 21 21.15 23.23 29.40
C GLU A 21 21.05 24.45 30.33
N GLN A 22 21.73 25.54 29.98
CA GLN A 22 21.64 26.81 30.71
C GLN A 22 20.24 27.43 30.61
N PHE A 23 19.63 27.41 29.43
CA PHE A 23 18.30 27.97 29.18
C PHE A 23 17.23 27.26 30.02
N TRP A 24 17.24 25.94 30.04
CA TRP A 24 16.31 25.13 30.85
C TRP A 24 16.75 24.95 32.30
N LYS A 25 17.91 25.49 32.69
CA LYS A 25 18.50 25.40 34.03
C LYS A 25 18.65 23.95 34.51
N ILE A 26 19.05 23.07 33.60
CA ILE A 26 19.39 21.68 33.92
C ILE A 26 20.91 21.55 34.07
N PRO A 27 21.41 20.54 34.81
CA PRO A 27 22.85 20.36 35.01
C PRO A 27 23.62 20.25 33.69
N GLU A 28 24.83 20.80 33.64
CA GLU A 28 25.72 20.65 32.48
C GLU A 28 25.97 19.16 32.18
N GLY A 29 25.87 18.79 30.91
CA GLY A 29 26.02 17.40 30.45
C GLY A 29 24.76 16.55 30.58
N SER A 30 23.61 17.12 30.94
CA SER A 30 22.32 16.42 30.95
C SER A 30 21.88 16.00 29.54
N ILE A 31 22.23 16.78 28.51
CA ILE A 31 21.94 16.47 27.11
C ILE A 31 23.14 15.73 26.53
N LYS A 32 22.91 14.49 26.10
CA LYS A 32 23.96 13.67 25.47
C LYS A 32 24.35 14.21 24.10
N GLU A 33 25.63 14.09 23.77
CA GLU A 33 26.15 14.49 22.46
C GLU A 33 25.75 13.55 21.32
N SER A 34 25.42 12.30 21.66
CA SER A 34 24.92 11.29 20.73
C SER A 34 23.41 11.43 20.56
N PRO A 35 22.91 11.52 19.31
CA PRO A 35 21.48 11.42 19.04
C PRO A 35 20.91 10.10 19.55
N GLY A 36 19.64 10.11 19.98
CA GLY A 36 18.90 8.90 20.31
C GLY A 36 18.62 8.02 19.09
N LEU A 37 18.04 6.84 19.31
CA LEU A 37 17.63 5.95 18.21
C LEU A 37 16.45 6.56 17.44
N THR A 38 16.48 6.46 16.12
CA THR A 38 15.27 6.69 15.32
C THR A 38 14.23 5.61 15.57
N ILE A 39 12.96 5.88 15.27
CA ILE A 39 11.90 4.91 15.53
C ILE A 39 12.09 3.59 14.78
N VAL A 40 12.70 3.60 13.58
CA VAL A 40 13.01 2.38 12.82
C VAL A 40 14.14 1.58 13.50
N GLU A 41 15.19 2.27 13.97
CA GLU A 41 16.30 1.64 14.70
C GLU A 41 15.86 1.12 16.08
N ALA A 42 14.93 1.83 16.73
CA ALA A 42 14.40 1.46 18.04
C ALA A 42 13.58 0.16 18.04
N VAL A 43 13.08 -0.29 16.87
CA VAL A 43 12.23 -1.49 16.77
C VAL A 43 12.93 -2.74 17.30
N ASP A 44 14.21 -2.93 16.97
CA ASP A 44 14.96 -4.10 17.45
C ASP A 44 15.28 -3.98 18.95
N SER A 45 15.64 -2.79 19.43
CA SER A 45 15.83 -2.52 20.87
C SER A 45 14.56 -2.73 21.69
N MET A 46 13.39 -2.39 21.14
CA MET A 46 12.09 -2.69 21.75
C MET A 46 11.80 -4.19 21.82
N ILE A 47 12.12 -4.94 20.75
CA ILE A 47 11.95 -6.40 20.73
C ILE A 47 12.89 -7.09 21.72
N ASN A 48 14.14 -6.62 21.82
CA ASN A 48 15.16 -7.18 22.70
C ASN A 48 14.96 -6.81 24.18
N GLY A 49 14.09 -5.84 24.47
CA GLY A 49 13.83 -5.36 25.82
C GLY A 49 14.80 -4.28 26.32
N ASP A 50 15.64 -3.71 25.44
CA ASP A 50 16.49 -2.55 25.75
C ASP A 50 15.68 -1.25 25.85
N ILE A 51 14.55 -1.17 25.13
CA ILE A 51 13.55 -0.11 25.25
C ILE A 51 12.25 -0.70 25.79
N ASN A 52 11.91 -0.33 27.03
CA ASN A 52 10.73 -0.87 27.71
C ASN A 52 9.52 0.07 27.67
N LEU A 53 9.66 1.31 27.19
CA LEU A 53 8.57 2.28 27.09
C LEU A 53 8.58 3.00 25.75
N LEU A 54 7.41 3.09 25.11
CA LEU A 54 7.18 3.90 23.91
C LEU A 54 5.96 4.79 24.14
N TRP A 55 6.15 6.11 24.03
CA TRP A 55 5.06 7.09 24.07
C TRP A 55 4.77 7.62 22.67
N ILE A 56 3.63 7.20 22.12
CA ILE A 56 3.12 7.61 20.82
C ILE A 56 2.21 8.82 20.99
N VAL A 57 2.52 9.93 20.30
CA VAL A 57 1.77 11.19 20.42
C VAL A 57 1.30 11.65 19.04
N CYS A 58 -0.02 11.80 18.85
CA CYS A 58 -0.63 12.34 17.63
C CYS A 58 -0.19 11.62 16.32
N THR A 59 0.05 10.31 16.37
CA THR A 59 0.47 9.51 15.20
C THR A 59 0.03 8.06 15.34
N ASN A 60 -0.04 7.33 14.22
CA ASN A 60 -0.53 5.94 14.15
C ASN A 60 0.52 5.00 13.51
N PRO A 61 1.66 4.75 14.18
CA PRO A 61 2.75 3.95 13.65
C PRO A 61 2.36 2.47 13.46
N ALA A 62 1.29 1.99 14.11
CA ALA A 62 0.76 0.65 13.85
C ALA A 62 0.20 0.47 12.43
N VAL A 63 0.06 1.56 11.66
CA VAL A 63 -0.26 1.54 10.22
C VAL A 63 0.90 2.10 9.40
N THR A 64 1.57 3.16 9.85
CA THR A 64 2.54 3.90 9.01
C THR A 64 3.96 3.36 9.03
N MET A 65 4.34 2.55 10.02
CA MET A 65 5.69 1.96 10.06
C MET A 65 5.86 0.89 8.98
N PRO A 66 7.03 0.79 8.34
CA PRO A 66 7.35 -0.34 7.46
C PRO A 66 7.46 -1.64 8.27
N ASN A 67 7.41 -2.79 7.58
CA ASN A 67 7.51 -4.11 8.19
C ASN A 67 6.59 -4.24 9.43
N LEU A 68 5.29 -3.98 9.23
CA LEU A 68 4.33 -3.90 10.33
C LEU A 68 4.30 -5.15 11.22
N ASN A 69 4.56 -6.34 10.67
CA ASN A 69 4.67 -7.56 11.48
C ASN A 69 5.79 -7.45 12.54
N LYS A 70 6.96 -6.94 12.16
CA LYS A 70 8.07 -6.69 13.08
C LYS A 70 7.71 -5.59 14.07
N PHE A 71 7.13 -4.49 13.60
CA PHE A 71 6.74 -3.37 14.47
C PHE A 71 5.67 -3.76 15.49
N TRP A 72 4.65 -4.52 15.10
CA TRP A 72 3.63 -5.04 16.02
C TRP A 72 4.21 -5.99 17.06
N ARG A 73 5.25 -6.76 16.72
CA ARG A 73 5.99 -7.54 17.72
C ARG A 73 6.73 -6.62 18.70
N ALA A 74 7.34 -5.55 18.24
CA ALA A 74 7.97 -4.55 19.11
C ALA A 74 6.95 -3.94 20.08
N LEU A 75 5.81 -3.47 19.57
CA LEU A 75 4.74 -2.90 20.41
C LEU A 75 4.28 -3.85 21.52
N ARG A 76 4.16 -5.16 21.24
CA ARG A 76 3.75 -6.15 22.24
C ARG A 76 4.80 -6.41 23.34
N ASN A 77 6.07 -6.06 23.11
CA ASN A 77 7.17 -6.24 24.07
C ASN A 77 7.50 -4.95 24.84
N THR A 78 6.77 -3.86 24.60
CA THR A 78 7.05 -2.55 25.17
C THR A 78 5.82 -2.04 25.92
N PHE A 79 6.01 -1.28 26.99
CA PHE A 79 4.91 -0.53 27.61
C PHE A 79 4.55 0.66 26.71
N VAL A 80 3.39 0.61 26.07
CA VAL A 80 2.96 1.60 25.08
C VAL A 80 1.99 2.60 25.70
N ILE A 81 2.33 3.88 25.62
CA ILE A 81 1.43 5.00 25.91
C ILE A 81 0.95 5.56 24.58
N VAL A 82 -0.37 5.72 24.40
CA VAL A 82 -0.93 6.40 23.23
C VAL A 82 -1.66 7.66 23.67
N GLN A 83 -1.16 8.81 23.23
CA GLN A 83 -1.79 10.11 23.39
C GLN A 83 -2.36 10.55 22.04
N ASP A 84 -3.67 10.42 21.89
CA ASP A 84 -4.37 10.72 20.64
C ASP A 84 -5.80 11.22 20.92
N ALA A 85 -6.37 11.92 19.94
CA ALA A 85 -7.76 12.37 19.97
C ALA A 85 -8.73 11.32 19.42
N TYR A 86 -8.20 10.26 18.80
CA TYR A 86 -8.98 9.21 18.16
C TYR A 86 -8.50 7.82 18.56
N LEU A 87 -9.43 6.86 18.56
CA LEU A 87 -9.10 5.44 18.61
C LEU A 87 -8.45 5.03 17.28
N THR A 88 -7.12 4.95 17.28
CA THR A 88 -6.29 4.53 16.15
C THR A 88 -5.86 3.07 16.29
N ASP A 89 -5.32 2.46 15.23
CA ASP A 89 -4.76 1.10 15.30
C ASP A 89 -3.63 0.97 16.34
N SER A 90 -2.92 2.07 16.63
CA SER A 90 -1.92 2.09 17.70
C SER A 90 -2.53 1.90 19.09
N VAL A 91 -3.79 2.27 19.31
CA VAL A 91 -4.50 2.07 20.59
C VAL A 91 -4.70 0.59 20.90
N ASP A 92 -4.81 -0.28 19.89
CA ASP A 92 -4.91 -1.74 20.10
C ASP A 92 -3.71 -2.33 20.86
N TYR A 93 -2.59 -1.60 20.92
CA TYR A 93 -1.36 -2.00 21.59
C TYR A 93 -1.09 -1.19 22.87
N ALA A 94 -1.91 -0.20 23.20
CA ALA A 94 -1.67 0.69 24.32
C ALA A 94 -1.87 0.00 25.67
N ASN A 95 -0.93 0.19 26.58
CA ASN A 95 -1.10 -0.09 28.00
C ASN A 95 -1.76 1.09 28.73
N LEU A 96 -1.55 2.31 28.22
CA LEU A 96 -2.15 3.54 28.73
C LEU A 96 -2.61 4.42 27.56
N VAL A 97 -3.85 4.88 27.61
CA VAL A 97 -4.41 5.83 26.65
C VAL A 97 -4.61 7.17 27.34
N LEU A 98 -4.09 8.24 26.75
CA LEU A 98 -4.18 9.61 27.24
C LEU A 98 -5.01 10.43 26.24
N PRO A 99 -6.29 10.73 26.53
CA PRO A 99 -7.18 11.40 25.58
C PRO A 99 -6.75 12.85 25.36
N ALA A 100 -6.38 13.18 24.13
CA ALA A 100 -5.94 14.51 23.72
C ALA A 100 -7.04 15.26 22.95
N ALA A 101 -7.03 16.58 23.05
CA ALA A 101 -7.87 17.47 22.23
C ALA A 101 -7.42 17.45 20.76
N GLN A 102 -8.37 17.44 19.82
CA GLN A 102 -8.06 17.52 18.39
C GLN A 102 -7.78 18.96 17.93
N TRP A 103 -7.29 19.11 16.69
CA TRP A 103 -6.87 20.38 16.10
C TRP A 103 -7.86 21.55 16.28
N GLY A 104 -9.16 21.29 16.11
CA GLY A 104 -10.21 22.33 16.23
C GLY A 104 -10.56 22.73 17.66
N GLU A 105 -10.07 21.98 18.63
CA GLU A 105 -10.38 22.13 20.06
C GLU A 105 -9.22 22.73 20.85
N LYS A 106 -8.04 22.86 20.23
CA LYS A 106 -6.83 23.33 20.91
C LYS A 106 -6.29 24.64 20.36
N GLU A 107 -5.82 25.48 21.26
CA GLU A 107 -5.05 26.67 20.93
C GLU A 107 -3.57 26.34 20.69
N GLY A 108 -2.93 27.05 19.77
CA GLY A 108 -1.48 26.96 19.54
C GLY A 108 -1.02 27.69 18.29
N VAL A 109 0.15 27.30 17.79
CA VAL A 109 0.68 27.78 16.50
C VAL A 109 1.00 26.60 15.59
N MET A 110 0.91 26.82 14.28
CA MET A 110 1.25 25.84 13.24
C MET A 110 2.28 26.44 12.30
N THR A 111 3.24 25.64 11.83
CA THR A 111 4.24 26.08 10.83
C THR A 111 3.97 25.37 9.51
N GLY A 112 3.63 26.14 8.48
CA GLY A 112 3.44 25.64 7.11
C GLY A 112 4.75 25.23 6.45
N SER A 113 4.67 24.46 5.35
CA SER A 113 5.85 24.04 4.57
C SER A 113 6.64 25.21 3.97
N ASP A 114 5.99 26.37 3.82
CA ASP A 114 6.60 27.62 3.39
C ASP A 114 7.27 28.39 4.54
N ARG A 115 7.27 27.87 5.78
CA ARG A 115 7.77 28.50 7.01
C ARG A 115 6.84 29.55 7.63
N THR A 116 5.62 29.69 7.11
CA THR A 116 4.63 30.60 7.71
C THR A 116 4.12 30.00 9.02
N VAL A 117 4.33 30.74 10.11
CA VAL A 117 3.75 30.43 11.42
C VAL A 117 2.38 31.10 11.48
N THR A 118 1.35 30.31 11.75
CA THR A 118 -0.04 30.76 11.86
C THR A 118 -0.59 30.46 13.24
N TYR A 119 -1.50 31.32 13.72
CA TYR A 119 -2.25 31.05 14.94
C TYR A 119 -3.34 30.00 14.69
N ASN A 120 -3.43 29.02 15.59
CA ASN A 120 -4.49 28.03 15.60
C ASN A 120 -5.55 28.43 16.62
N LYS A 121 -6.63 29.06 16.15
CA LYS A 121 -7.77 29.44 16.99
C LYS A 121 -8.71 28.24 17.19
N PRO A 122 -9.04 27.84 18.44
CA PRO A 122 -10.06 26.82 18.67
C PRO A 122 -11.44 27.33 18.23
N PHE A 123 -12.27 26.42 17.71
CA PHE A 123 -13.65 26.69 17.31
C PHE A 123 -14.66 25.77 18.01
N ALA A 124 -14.19 24.90 18.89
CA ALA A 124 -14.98 24.03 19.75
C ALA A 124 -14.23 23.81 21.06
N ASP A 125 -14.96 23.46 22.12
CA ASP A 125 -14.36 23.00 23.36
C ASP A 125 -13.92 21.53 23.23
N PRO A 126 -12.81 21.11 23.86
CA PRO A 126 -12.45 19.70 23.96
C PRO A 126 -13.57 18.88 24.63
N PRO A 127 -13.79 17.61 24.24
CA PRO A 127 -14.66 16.70 24.97
C PRO A 127 -14.26 16.60 26.46
N PRO A 128 -15.19 16.27 27.36
CA PRO A 128 -14.87 16.08 28.77
C PRO A 128 -13.69 15.11 28.96
N GLN A 129 -12.76 15.46 29.86
CA GLN A 129 -11.53 14.72 30.17
C GLN A 129 -10.43 14.75 29.10
N CYS A 130 -10.71 15.20 27.87
CA CYS A 130 -9.67 15.49 26.90
C CYS A 130 -8.89 16.74 27.31
N LYS A 131 -7.57 16.70 27.11
CA LYS A 131 -6.66 17.81 27.44
C LYS A 131 -5.85 18.22 26.22
N HIS A 132 -5.33 19.44 26.19
CA HIS A 132 -4.32 19.80 25.22
C HIS A 132 -3.08 18.94 25.43
N ASP A 133 -2.35 18.62 24.36
CA ASP A 133 -1.17 17.74 24.44
C ASP A 133 -0.15 18.22 25.49
N TRP A 134 0.06 19.53 25.59
CA TRP A 134 1.00 20.13 26.53
C TRP A 134 0.55 19.99 27.99
N GLU A 135 -0.75 20.02 28.28
CA GLU A 135 -1.26 19.82 29.63
C GLU A 135 -0.99 18.40 30.11
N ILE A 136 -1.12 17.41 29.21
CA ILE A 136 -0.81 16.02 29.49
C ILE A 136 0.68 15.87 29.82
N PHE A 137 1.58 16.48 29.06
CA PHE A 137 3.01 16.50 29.38
C PHE A 137 3.29 17.15 30.74
N CYS A 138 2.63 18.27 31.06
CA CYS A 138 2.78 18.93 32.36
C CYS A 138 2.31 18.05 33.52
N ASP A 139 1.19 17.34 33.36
CA ASP A 139 0.68 16.45 34.40
C ASP A 139 1.56 15.22 34.61
N VAL A 140 2.10 14.63 33.55
CA VAL A 140 3.09 13.55 33.66
C VAL A 140 4.36 14.05 34.33
N ALA A 141 4.88 15.22 33.94
CA ALA A 141 6.05 15.82 34.57
C ALA A 141 5.85 16.04 36.08
N LYS A 142 4.68 16.56 36.50
CA LYS A 142 4.33 16.71 37.92
C LYS A 142 4.37 15.37 38.66
N LYS A 143 3.84 14.30 38.06
CA LYS A 143 3.87 12.96 38.67
C LYS A 143 5.27 12.37 38.76
N LEU A 144 6.18 12.77 37.88
CA LEU A 144 7.58 12.38 37.90
C LEU A 144 8.47 13.28 38.78
N GLY A 145 7.91 14.29 39.47
CA GLY A 145 8.66 15.20 40.32
C GLY A 145 9.29 16.40 39.60
N TRP A 146 8.94 16.63 38.33
CA TRP A 146 9.45 17.72 37.49
C TRP A 146 8.45 18.88 37.30
N GLY A 147 7.46 19.00 38.18
CA GLY A 147 6.35 19.94 38.03
C GLY A 147 6.79 21.41 37.86
N ASP A 148 7.85 21.83 38.54
CA ASP A 148 8.35 23.22 38.48
C ASP A 148 8.86 23.60 37.08
N HIS A 149 9.45 22.64 36.36
CA HIS A 149 9.95 22.82 34.98
C HIS A 149 8.82 22.80 33.92
N PHE A 150 7.62 22.38 34.29
CA PHE A 150 6.46 22.23 33.39
C PHE A 150 5.22 22.92 33.98
N SER A 151 5.41 24.14 34.49
CA SER A 151 4.38 24.92 35.19
C SER A 151 3.58 25.87 34.27
N TYR A 152 3.50 25.55 32.98
CA TYR A 152 2.80 26.35 31.97
C TYR A 152 1.28 26.40 32.21
N LYS A 153 0.68 27.57 31.97
CA LYS A 153 -0.76 27.83 32.13
C LYS A 153 -1.52 27.85 30.82
N ASN A 154 -0.84 28.08 29.71
CA ASN A 154 -1.43 28.19 28.38
C ASN A 154 -0.36 27.96 27.28
N ALA A 155 -0.82 27.77 26.04
CA ALA A 155 0.05 27.54 24.89
C ALA A 155 0.96 28.75 24.56
N ARG A 156 0.55 29.96 24.95
CA ARG A 156 1.32 31.18 24.73
C ARG A 156 2.59 31.22 25.54
N GLU A 157 2.56 30.84 26.82
CA GLU A 157 3.76 30.76 27.66
C GLU A 157 4.81 29.82 27.05
N ILE A 158 4.38 28.70 26.46
CA ILE A 158 5.25 27.75 25.75
C ILE A 158 5.82 28.39 24.48
N PHE A 159 5.00 29.11 23.69
CA PHE A 159 5.47 29.83 22.52
C PHE A 159 6.50 30.92 22.88
N ASP A 160 6.24 31.69 23.94
CA ASP A 160 7.12 32.75 24.42
C ASP A 160 8.43 32.21 24.99
N GLU A 161 8.44 31.01 25.57
CA GLU A 161 9.68 30.29 25.89
C GLU A 161 10.41 29.84 24.62
N TYR A 162 9.72 29.11 23.73
CA TYR A 162 10.31 28.55 22.52
C TYR A 162 10.95 29.63 21.64
N LYS A 163 10.28 30.78 21.43
CA LYS A 163 10.80 31.83 20.55
C LYS A 163 12.12 32.42 21.04
N LYS A 164 12.37 32.45 22.36
CA LYS A 164 13.67 32.90 22.93
C LYS A 164 14.81 32.00 22.49
N THR A 165 14.56 30.69 22.35
CA THR A 165 15.59 29.77 21.84
C THR A 165 15.98 30.13 20.41
N THR A 166 15.13 30.78 19.62
CA THR A 166 15.41 31.09 18.22
C THR A 166 16.27 32.33 18.01
N GLU A 167 16.56 33.11 19.06
CA GLU A 167 17.32 34.37 18.96
C GLU A 167 18.69 34.15 18.28
N GLY A 168 18.97 34.96 17.26
CA GLY A 168 20.22 34.90 16.49
C GLY A 168 20.34 33.68 15.57
N ARG A 169 19.31 32.84 15.45
CA ARG A 169 19.28 31.67 14.55
C ARG A 169 18.65 32.03 13.21
N LEU A 170 18.80 31.14 12.22
CA LEU A 170 18.18 31.32 10.90
C LEU A 170 16.65 31.45 10.98
N CYS A 171 16.04 30.76 11.94
CA CYS A 171 14.61 30.75 12.23
C CYS A 171 14.20 31.79 13.29
N ASP A 172 14.95 32.87 13.47
CA ASP A 172 14.71 33.81 14.56
C ASP A 172 13.30 34.43 14.48
N ILE A 173 12.50 34.09 15.48
CA ILE A 173 11.17 34.63 15.75
C ILE A 173 11.09 35.20 17.18
N SER A 174 12.24 35.43 17.83
CA SER A 174 12.34 35.83 19.24
C SER A 174 11.58 37.12 19.58
N LYS A 175 11.45 38.01 18.60
CA LYS A 175 10.75 39.31 18.70
C LYS A 175 9.30 39.26 18.20
N TRP A 176 8.78 38.09 17.86
CA TRP A 176 7.41 37.99 17.36
C TRP A 176 6.43 37.90 18.52
N ASP A 177 5.33 38.63 18.39
CA ASP A 177 4.18 38.53 19.28
C ASP A 177 3.14 37.58 18.72
N TYR A 178 2.44 36.91 19.64
CA TYR A 178 1.49 35.85 19.36
C TYR A 178 0.28 36.37 18.54
N GLU A 179 -0.13 37.61 18.81
CA GLU A 179 -1.25 38.32 18.19
C GLU A 179 -0.99 38.73 16.75
N ASP A 180 0.28 38.84 16.36
CA ASP A 180 0.66 39.34 15.04
C ASP A 180 0.80 38.22 14.00
N LEU A 181 0.49 36.98 14.35
CA LEU A 181 0.50 35.87 13.41
C LEU A 181 -0.68 36.02 12.42
N PRO A 182 -0.50 35.72 11.12
CA PRO A 182 0.56 34.90 10.56
C PRO A 182 1.82 35.67 10.11
N LYS A 183 2.99 35.04 10.25
CA LYS A 183 4.28 35.58 9.78
C LYS A 183 5.19 34.47 9.25
N GLN A 184 6.00 34.77 8.23
CA GLN A 184 6.93 33.82 7.60
C GLN A 184 8.37 34.10 8.02
N TRP A 185 9.03 33.15 8.69
CA TRP A 185 10.39 33.38 9.16
C TRP A 185 11.40 33.31 8.01
N GLY A 186 12.42 34.16 8.08
CA GLY A 186 13.38 34.37 6.99
C GLY A 186 12.79 35.01 5.73
N GLY A 187 11.55 35.52 5.80
CA GLY A 187 10.84 36.15 4.69
C GLY A 187 10.46 35.18 3.57
N ARG A 188 10.04 35.75 2.43
CA ARG A 188 9.59 34.99 1.26
C ARG A 188 10.67 34.04 0.74
N TRP A 189 11.92 34.52 0.69
CA TRP A 189 13.07 33.78 0.17
C TRP A 189 14.20 33.80 1.18
N LEU A 190 14.67 32.62 1.56
CA LEU A 190 15.96 32.49 2.25
C LEU A 190 17.10 32.80 1.28
N TYR A 191 18.21 33.28 1.81
CA TYR A 191 19.48 33.46 1.09
C TYR A 191 19.37 34.40 -0.14
N LYS A 192 18.52 35.44 -0.07
CA LYS A 192 18.35 36.46 -1.12
C LYS A 192 19.68 37.08 -1.58
N GLU A 193 20.63 37.18 -0.65
CA GLU A 193 21.98 37.72 -0.89
C GLU A 193 23.00 36.67 -1.35
N LYS A 194 22.56 35.45 -1.70
CA LYS A 194 23.42 34.31 -2.11
C LYS A 194 24.46 33.92 -1.05
N ARG A 195 24.19 34.24 0.21
CA ARG A 195 24.95 33.78 1.37
C ARG A 195 24.22 32.62 2.04
N PHE A 196 24.88 31.48 2.12
CA PHE A 196 24.33 30.22 2.62
C PHE A 196 24.85 29.92 4.04
N PRO A 197 24.16 29.07 4.85
CA PRO A 197 24.56 28.74 6.21
C PRO A 197 25.68 27.70 6.21
N THR A 198 26.78 28.03 5.52
CA THR A 198 28.01 27.25 5.46
C THR A 198 29.15 28.13 5.98
N PRO A 199 30.24 27.55 6.51
CA PRO A 199 31.38 28.34 6.98
C PRO A 199 31.95 29.31 5.93
N SER A 200 31.85 28.98 4.64
CA SER A 200 32.33 29.84 3.54
C SER A 200 31.28 30.83 3.02
N GLY A 201 30.03 30.73 3.48
CA GLY A 201 28.90 31.48 2.94
C GLY A 201 28.45 31.05 1.54
N LYS A 202 29.07 30.02 0.93
CA LYS A 202 28.76 29.53 -0.43
C LYS A 202 27.93 28.25 -0.37
N ALA A 203 27.12 28.02 -1.42
CA ALA A 203 26.44 26.74 -1.61
C ALA A 203 27.45 25.61 -1.83
N ARG A 204 27.09 24.39 -1.42
CA ARG A 204 27.89 23.17 -1.63
C ARG A 204 27.20 22.33 -2.71
N PHE A 205 27.93 22.03 -3.78
CA PHE A 205 27.47 21.11 -4.82
C PHE A 205 27.83 19.69 -4.42
N ASN A 206 26.82 18.83 -4.28
CA ASN A 206 27.00 17.41 -3.94
C ASN A 206 26.51 16.58 -5.13
N PRO A 207 27.40 15.96 -5.92
CA PRO A 207 26.97 15.05 -6.97
C PRO A 207 26.36 13.79 -6.34
N ALA A 208 25.16 13.42 -6.77
CA ALA A 208 24.53 12.18 -6.34
C ALA A 208 25.13 11.00 -7.10
N VAL A 209 25.69 10.03 -6.37
CA VAL A 209 26.12 8.75 -6.95
C VAL A 209 24.95 7.78 -6.87
N PHE A 210 24.59 7.16 -8.00
CA PHE A 210 23.52 6.16 -8.02
C PHE A 210 23.93 4.92 -7.21
N SER A 211 23.04 4.50 -6.33
CA SER A 211 23.13 3.21 -5.63
C SER A 211 21.81 2.46 -5.84
N PRO A 212 21.84 1.14 -6.07
CA PRO A 212 20.62 0.36 -6.22
C PRO A 212 19.81 0.35 -4.90
N PRO A 213 18.48 0.16 -4.97
CA PRO A 213 17.62 -0.02 -3.80
C PRO A 213 18.07 -1.16 -2.90
N SER A 214 17.78 -1.08 -1.60
CA SER A 214 18.24 -2.09 -0.62
C SER A 214 17.45 -3.40 -0.71
N ASP A 215 16.15 -3.31 -1.01
CA ASP A 215 15.25 -4.46 -1.12
C ASP A 215 15.15 -4.94 -2.58
N SER A 216 16.27 -5.34 -3.18
CA SER A 216 16.39 -5.75 -4.59
C SER A 216 16.22 -7.25 -4.82
N THR A 217 15.52 -7.96 -3.92
CA THR A 217 15.46 -9.42 -4.00
C THR A 217 14.66 -9.87 -5.22
N GLU A 218 15.26 -10.74 -6.04
CA GLU A 218 14.65 -11.30 -7.25
C GLU A 218 13.97 -12.65 -6.98
N TYR A 219 12.72 -12.75 -7.40
CA TYR A 219 11.91 -13.96 -7.37
C TYR A 219 11.14 -14.10 -8.70
N PRO A 220 10.71 -15.30 -9.09
CA PRO A 220 9.71 -15.45 -10.15
C PRO A 220 8.48 -14.58 -9.83
N TYR A 221 8.00 -13.81 -10.80
CA TYR A 221 6.87 -12.87 -10.64
C TYR A 221 7.12 -11.75 -9.63
N SER A 222 8.35 -11.23 -9.58
CA SER A 222 8.68 -10.06 -8.74
C SER A 222 8.22 -8.75 -9.36
N PHE A 223 7.70 -7.89 -8.49
CA PHE A 223 7.29 -6.53 -8.79
C PHE A 223 7.94 -5.58 -7.80
N VAL A 224 8.17 -4.35 -8.24
CA VAL A 224 8.51 -3.25 -7.35
C VAL A 224 7.21 -2.65 -6.82
N LEU A 225 6.93 -2.83 -5.54
CA LEU A 225 5.86 -2.12 -4.84
C LEU A 225 6.33 -0.70 -4.49
N THR A 226 5.55 0.28 -4.93
CA THR A 226 5.66 1.66 -4.47
C THR A 226 4.40 2.07 -3.72
N THR A 227 4.56 2.80 -2.61
CA THR A 227 3.42 3.21 -1.77
C THR A 227 3.15 4.70 -1.86
N GLY A 228 1.88 5.08 -1.72
CA GLY A 228 1.51 6.49 -1.63
C GLY A 228 0.12 6.73 -1.07
N ARG A 229 -0.50 7.82 -1.52
CA ARG A 229 -1.79 8.31 -1.02
C ARG A 229 -2.80 8.36 -2.15
N THR A 230 -4.07 8.26 -1.80
CA THR A 230 -5.17 8.60 -2.70
C THR A 230 -5.56 10.06 -2.52
N LYS A 231 -6.43 10.57 -3.40
CA LYS A 231 -6.80 11.99 -3.41
C LYS A 231 -7.70 12.36 -2.23
N LYS A 232 -8.66 11.51 -1.87
CA LYS A 232 -9.67 11.86 -0.85
C LYS A 232 -9.26 11.51 0.58
N GLN A 233 -8.24 10.68 0.74
CA GLN A 233 -7.84 10.16 2.04
C GLN A 233 -6.51 10.74 2.52
N TRP A 234 -6.48 11.15 3.80
CA TRP A 234 -5.31 11.72 4.44
C TRP A 234 -4.65 10.71 5.37
N HIS A 235 -3.38 10.37 5.08
CA HIS A 235 -2.57 9.42 5.84
C HIS A 235 -3.36 8.16 6.23
N THR A 236 -3.53 7.88 7.53
CA THR A 236 -4.14 6.66 8.06
C THR A 236 -5.66 6.71 8.15
N MET A 237 -6.30 7.67 7.47
CA MET A 237 -7.76 7.76 7.36
C MET A 237 -8.49 7.94 8.71
N THR A 238 -7.79 8.23 9.80
CA THR A 238 -8.36 8.39 11.16
C THR A 238 -9.47 9.44 11.21
N ARG A 239 -9.34 10.47 10.37
CA ARG A 239 -10.33 11.56 10.19
C ARG A 239 -11.10 11.42 8.89
N THR A 240 -10.39 11.39 7.75
CA THR A 240 -11.02 11.39 6.42
C THR A 240 -11.83 10.13 6.13
N GLY A 241 -11.49 9.00 6.76
CA GLY A 241 -12.25 7.76 6.65
C GLY A 241 -13.60 7.80 7.37
N LYS A 242 -13.80 8.76 8.29
CA LYS A 242 -15.08 8.97 9.00
C LYS A 242 -16.03 9.91 8.25
N ALA A 243 -15.53 10.65 7.26
CA ALA A 243 -16.34 11.52 6.42
C ALA A 243 -16.87 10.72 5.23
N MET A 244 -18.19 10.49 5.18
CA MET A 244 -18.84 9.67 4.14
C MET A 244 -18.58 10.19 2.72
N GLU A 245 -18.51 11.51 2.54
CA GLU A 245 -18.22 12.17 1.28
C GLU A 245 -16.81 11.86 0.76
N LEU A 246 -15.83 11.79 1.67
CA LEU A 246 -14.44 11.46 1.35
C LEU A 246 -14.25 9.96 1.14
N LEU A 247 -15.00 9.13 1.88
CA LEU A 247 -14.93 7.67 1.78
C LEU A 247 -15.58 7.13 0.49
N ARG A 248 -16.52 7.88 -0.12
CA ARG A 248 -17.23 7.45 -1.34
C ARG A 248 -16.27 7.11 -2.48
N GLY A 249 -16.23 5.83 -2.87
CA GLY A 249 -15.36 5.30 -3.93
C GLY A 249 -13.90 5.06 -3.52
N GLU A 250 -13.58 5.23 -2.23
CA GLU A 250 -12.27 4.95 -1.62
C GLU A 250 -12.44 4.17 -0.31
N SER A 251 -13.51 3.38 -0.18
CA SER A 251 -13.79 2.58 1.03
C SER A 251 -12.90 1.35 1.16
N GLU A 252 -12.28 0.93 0.05
CA GLU A 252 -11.44 -0.25 0.00
C GLU A 252 -10.11 0.08 -0.70
N PRO A 253 -8.96 -0.40 -0.16
CA PRO A 253 -7.68 -0.22 -0.82
C PRO A 253 -7.59 -1.04 -2.10
N PHE A 254 -6.70 -0.61 -2.99
CA PHE A 254 -6.42 -1.29 -4.24
C PHE A 254 -4.93 -1.37 -4.51
N ILE A 255 -4.52 -2.34 -5.31
CA ILE A 255 -3.21 -2.39 -5.96
C ILE A 255 -3.37 -2.02 -7.44
N LEU A 256 -2.75 -0.92 -7.85
CA LEU A 256 -2.64 -0.55 -9.25
C LEU A 256 -1.59 -1.41 -9.92
N ILE A 257 -1.99 -2.11 -10.97
CA ILE A 257 -1.14 -3.00 -11.78
C ILE A 257 -1.23 -2.61 -13.26
N ASN A 258 -0.12 -2.77 -13.98
CA ASN A 258 -0.05 -2.53 -15.42
C ASN A 258 -0.92 -3.54 -16.19
N GLU A 259 -1.47 -3.14 -17.32
CA GLU A 259 -2.35 -3.98 -18.16
C GLU A 259 -1.65 -5.24 -18.69
N GLU A 260 -0.42 -5.13 -19.18
CA GLU A 260 0.35 -6.28 -19.67
C GLU A 260 0.75 -7.22 -18.52
N ASP A 261 1.19 -6.67 -17.39
CA ASP A 261 1.52 -7.50 -16.22
C ASP A 261 0.29 -8.23 -15.67
N ALA A 262 -0.85 -7.55 -15.63
CA ALA A 262 -2.11 -8.16 -15.24
C ALA A 262 -2.50 -9.27 -16.23
N LEU A 263 -2.33 -9.04 -17.52
CA LEU A 263 -2.58 -10.04 -18.56
C LEU A 263 -1.67 -11.26 -18.43
N ASP A 264 -0.36 -11.03 -18.26
CA ASP A 264 0.68 -12.06 -18.10
C ASP A 264 0.43 -12.91 -16.84
N LEU A 265 -0.13 -12.32 -15.79
CA LEU A 265 -0.52 -12.98 -14.54
C LEU A 265 -1.94 -13.54 -14.54
N GLY A 266 -2.75 -13.24 -15.55
CA GLY A 266 -4.16 -13.58 -15.60
C GLY A 266 -5.00 -12.95 -14.48
N ILE A 267 -4.76 -11.67 -14.18
CA ILE A 267 -5.47 -10.88 -13.17
C ILE A 267 -6.46 -9.94 -13.88
N PHE A 268 -7.70 -9.92 -13.40
CA PHE A 268 -8.71 -8.97 -13.86
C PHE A 268 -8.90 -7.78 -12.93
N ASP A 269 -9.51 -6.72 -13.45
CA ASP A 269 -9.91 -5.59 -12.63
C ASP A 269 -10.89 -6.06 -11.55
N ASN A 270 -10.66 -5.62 -10.31
CA ASN A 270 -11.41 -6.01 -9.11
C ASN A 270 -11.16 -7.43 -8.57
N ASP A 271 -10.22 -8.20 -9.13
CA ASP A 271 -9.79 -9.46 -8.52
C ASP A 271 -9.10 -9.22 -7.18
N TYR A 272 -9.27 -10.11 -6.20
CA TYR A 272 -8.44 -10.11 -4.99
C TYR A 272 -7.19 -10.94 -5.21
N ILE A 273 -6.03 -10.30 -5.13
CA ILE A 273 -4.73 -10.91 -5.35
C ILE A 273 -3.92 -10.94 -4.06
N ASN A 274 -3.05 -11.96 -3.93
CA ASN A 274 -2.11 -12.06 -2.81
C ASN A 274 -0.80 -11.37 -3.19
N ILE A 275 -0.42 -10.34 -2.44
CA ILE A 275 0.89 -9.70 -2.51
C ILE A 275 1.71 -10.20 -1.32
N LYS A 276 2.88 -10.76 -1.61
CA LYS A 276 3.77 -11.30 -0.59
C LYS A 276 5.16 -10.67 -0.68
N SER A 277 5.83 -10.53 0.45
CA SER A 277 7.27 -10.31 0.54
C SER A 277 7.86 -11.24 1.62
N VAL A 278 9.16 -11.12 1.91
CA VAL A 278 9.77 -11.83 3.05
C VAL A 278 9.25 -11.35 4.41
N ARG A 279 8.64 -10.16 4.45
CA ARG A 279 8.15 -9.51 5.67
C ARG A 279 6.70 -9.89 6.00
N GLY A 280 5.93 -10.28 5.01
CA GLY A 280 4.54 -10.68 5.21
C GLY A 280 3.76 -10.79 3.90
N GLN A 281 2.44 -10.89 4.01
CA GLN A 281 1.55 -10.94 2.85
C GLN A 281 0.23 -10.24 3.16
N ILE A 282 -0.40 -9.70 2.12
CA ILE A 282 -1.72 -9.10 2.16
C ILE A 282 -2.55 -9.60 0.97
N TYR A 283 -3.87 -9.63 1.15
CA TYR A 283 -4.81 -9.75 0.04
C TYR A 283 -5.29 -8.35 -0.31
N ILE A 284 -5.42 -7.98 -1.58
CA ILE A 284 -5.88 -6.64 -1.94
C ILE A 284 -6.52 -6.67 -3.32
N LYS A 285 -7.48 -5.78 -3.54
CA LYS A 285 -8.19 -5.67 -4.81
C LYS A 285 -7.30 -5.11 -5.91
N ALA A 286 -7.16 -5.81 -7.02
CA ALA A 286 -6.46 -5.37 -8.20
C ALA A 286 -7.24 -4.25 -8.89
N LYS A 287 -6.50 -3.25 -9.36
CA LYS A 287 -6.99 -2.18 -10.22
C LYS A 287 -6.08 -2.08 -11.42
N ILE A 288 -6.60 -2.36 -12.61
CA ILE A 288 -5.80 -2.26 -13.83
C ILE A 288 -5.70 -0.78 -14.21
N GLY A 289 -4.51 -0.32 -14.55
CA GLY A 289 -4.34 1.06 -15.03
C GLY A 289 -2.92 1.43 -15.42
N LYS A 290 -2.71 2.74 -15.54
CA LYS A 290 -1.46 3.29 -16.07
C LYS A 290 -0.38 3.33 -15.00
N ILE A 291 0.47 2.31 -15.00
CA ILE A 291 1.72 2.25 -14.24
C ILE A 291 2.78 1.53 -15.09
N LYS A 292 4.06 1.75 -14.78
CA LYS A 292 5.18 1.11 -15.49
C LYS A 292 5.11 -0.42 -15.32
N LYS A 293 5.39 -1.17 -16.40
CA LYS A 293 5.55 -2.63 -16.34
C LYS A 293 6.58 -3.04 -15.28
N GLY A 294 6.29 -4.08 -14.50
CA GLY A 294 7.07 -4.54 -13.35
C GLY A 294 6.95 -3.69 -12.08
N VAL A 295 6.09 -2.67 -12.07
CA VAL A 295 5.86 -1.79 -10.91
C VAL A 295 4.38 -1.82 -10.53
N VAL A 296 4.11 -1.92 -9.24
CA VAL A 296 2.76 -1.86 -8.68
C VAL A 296 2.65 -0.80 -7.60
N PHE A 297 1.46 -0.23 -7.45
CA PHE A 297 1.21 0.82 -6.45
C PHE A 297 0.09 0.42 -5.50
N ALA A 298 0.27 0.64 -4.20
CA ALA A 298 -0.82 0.53 -3.22
C ALA A 298 -0.81 1.68 -2.22
N PRO A 299 -1.97 2.20 -1.80
CA PRO A 299 -2.04 3.22 -0.76
C PRO A 299 -1.70 2.61 0.60
N PHE A 300 -0.97 3.35 1.44
CA PHE A 300 -0.57 2.85 2.77
C PHE A 300 -1.57 3.17 3.89
N GLY A 301 -2.54 4.05 3.62
CA GLY A 301 -3.41 4.65 4.64
C GLY A 301 -4.44 3.72 5.27
N TYR A 302 -4.65 2.55 4.69
CA TYR A 302 -5.72 1.62 5.06
C TYR A 302 -5.22 0.72 6.19
N GLY A 303 -5.58 1.09 7.42
CA GLY A 303 -5.28 0.33 8.63
C GLY A 303 -6.03 -1.01 8.73
N LYS A 304 -5.95 -1.64 9.91
CA LYS A 304 -6.48 -2.96 10.22
C LYS A 304 -8.00 -3.07 10.05
N ILE A 305 -8.74 -1.97 10.26
CA ILE A 305 -10.20 -1.92 10.03
C ILE A 305 -10.58 -2.21 8.56
N TYR A 306 -9.66 -1.96 7.63
CA TYR A 306 -9.83 -2.28 6.21
C TYR A 306 -9.18 -3.63 5.84
N HIS A 307 -8.67 -4.40 6.81
CA HIS A 307 -8.01 -5.71 6.67
C HIS A 307 -6.74 -5.77 5.79
N PHE A 308 -6.28 -4.66 5.21
CA PHE A 308 -5.21 -4.69 4.21
C PHE A 308 -4.11 -3.62 4.44
N PRO A 309 -3.34 -3.69 5.56
CA PRO A 309 -2.24 -2.75 5.79
C PRO A 309 -1.06 -3.01 4.85
N THR A 310 -0.94 -2.20 3.79
CA THR A 310 0.12 -2.30 2.77
C THR A 310 1.52 -2.36 3.37
N ASN A 311 1.77 -1.63 4.45
CA ASN A 311 3.10 -1.58 5.07
C ASN A 311 3.54 -2.89 5.76
N ILE A 312 2.70 -3.93 5.80
CA ILE A 312 3.13 -5.30 6.14
C ILE A 312 4.21 -5.80 5.18
N THR A 313 4.08 -5.50 3.88
CA THR A 313 4.98 -6.04 2.85
C THR A 313 6.20 -5.14 2.57
N VAL A 314 6.17 -3.88 3.03
CA VAL A 314 7.15 -2.84 2.76
C VAL A 314 8.44 -3.03 3.58
N SER A 315 9.58 -2.82 2.91
CA SER A 315 10.92 -2.86 3.51
C SER A 315 11.11 -1.85 4.64
N ASP A 316 11.75 -2.28 5.72
CA ASP A 316 12.25 -1.45 6.82
C ASP A 316 13.71 -1.02 6.65
N ALA A 317 14.29 -1.18 5.44
CA ALA A 317 15.58 -0.58 5.09
C ALA A 317 15.50 0.95 5.20
N VAL A 318 16.60 1.58 5.63
CA VAL A 318 16.69 3.03 5.85
C VAL A 318 17.85 3.65 5.10
N ASP A 319 17.70 4.92 4.73
CA ASP A 319 18.81 5.73 4.26
C ASP A 319 19.90 5.85 5.34
N PRO A 320 21.19 5.64 5.01
CA PRO A 320 22.26 5.64 6.01
C PRO A 320 22.49 6.98 6.70
N VAL A 321 22.04 8.10 6.12
CA VAL A 321 22.24 9.46 6.62
C VAL A 321 21.01 9.98 7.35
N SER A 322 19.85 10.01 6.69
CA SER A 322 18.60 10.54 7.25
C SER A 322 17.87 9.55 8.14
N LYS A 323 18.18 8.25 7.98
CA LYS A 323 17.48 7.12 8.61
C LYS A 323 16.01 7.02 8.22
N GLU A 324 15.61 7.68 7.12
CA GLU A 324 14.26 7.57 6.58
C GLU A 324 14.08 6.22 5.88
N PRO A 325 12.92 5.55 6.06
CA PRO A 325 12.68 4.24 5.45
C PRO A 325 12.47 4.29 3.94
N GLU A 326 12.88 3.24 3.24
CA GLU A 326 12.76 3.05 1.78
C GLU A 326 11.32 2.70 1.35
N LEU A 327 10.35 3.58 1.66
CA LEU A 327 8.92 3.29 1.45
C LEU A 327 8.47 3.24 -0.02
N LYS A 328 9.33 3.65 -0.95
CA LYS A 328 9.00 3.79 -2.39
C LYS A 328 9.51 2.64 -3.25
N PHE A 329 10.25 1.70 -2.64
CA PHE A 329 10.77 0.53 -3.31
C PHE A 329 10.70 -0.66 -2.36
N SER A 330 9.88 -1.65 -2.69
CA SER A 330 9.92 -2.94 -2.01
C SER A 330 9.66 -4.06 -2.98
N SER A 331 10.53 -5.07 -2.98
CA SER A 331 10.30 -6.29 -3.77
C SER A 331 9.14 -7.08 -3.21
N VAL A 332 8.14 -7.34 -4.06
CA VAL A 332 6.98 -8.16 -3.74
C VAL A 332 6.72 -9.18 -4.84
N PHE A 333 6.03 -10.26 -4.49
CA PHE A 333 5.62 -11.33 -5.40
C PHE A 333 4.11 -11.32 -5.44
N ILE A 334 3.58 -11.36 -6.65
CA ILE A 334 2.14 -11.44 -6.87
C ILE A 334 1.80 -12.86 -7.30
N LYS A 335 0.98 -13.54 -6.48
CA LYS A 335 0.46 -14.86 -6.80
C LYS A 335 -1.05 -14.78 -6.90
N GLN A 336 -1.59 -15.12 -8.07
CA GLN A 336 -3.03 -15.28 -8.21
C GLN A 336 -3.51 -16.42 -7.30
N LYS A 337 -4.50 -16.14 -6.45
CA LYS A 337 -5.32 -17.19 -5.84
C LYS A 337 -6.28 -17.67 -6.93
N LYS A 338 -5.86 -18.64 -7.76
CA LYS A 338 -6.74 -19.21 -8.80
C LYS A 338 -8.08 -19.58 -8.16
N LYS A 339 -9.16 -18.87 -8.49
CA LYS A 339 -10.51 -19.26 -8.10
C LYS A 339 -10.83 -20.51 -8.91
N ARG A 340 -10.56 -21.67 -8.32
CA ARG A 340 -10.87 -22.95 -8.94
C ARG A 340 -12.37 -23.19 -8.80
N ILE A 341 -13.11 -22.92 -9.87
CA ILE A 341 -14.51 -23.35 -9.96
C ILE A 341 -14.45 -24.85 -10.26
N TYR A 342 -14.83 -25.66 -9.28
CA TYR A 342 -14.89 -27.13 -9.44
C TYR A 342 -16.30 -27.61 -9.79
N LYS A 343 -17.31 -26.77 -9.59
CA LYS A 343 -18.73 -27.03 -9.85
C LYS A 343 -19.48 -25.70 -9.99
N LEU A 344 -20.40 -25.59 -10.94
CA LEU A 344 -21.33 -24.46 -11.01
C LEU A 344 -22.41 -24.61 -9.91
N SER A 345 -22.92 -23.49 -9.39
CA SER A 345 -24.11 -23.54 -8.53
C SER A 345 -25.33 -23.91 -9.36
N ASP A 346 -26.37 -24.46 -8.71
CA ASP A 346 -27.60 -24.85 -9.40
C ASP A 346 -28.27 -23.65 -10.08
N GLU A 347 -28.22 -22.47 -9.45
CA GLU A 347 -28.72 -21.22 -10.04
C GLU A 347 -27.98 -20.85 -11.34
N VAL A 348 -26.65 -20.88 -11.32
CA VAL A 348 -25.82 -20.60 -12.51
C VAL A 348 -26.11 -21.62 -13.60
N TYR A 349 -26.21 -22.90 -13.24
CA TYR A 349 -26.51 -23.97 -14.18
C TYR A 349 -27.88 -23.80 -14.84
N GLN A 350 -28.94 -23.41 -14.10
CA GLN A 350 -30.25 -23.17 -14.70
C GLN A 350 -30.26 -21.97 -15.66
N LYS A 351 -29.58 -20.87 -15.31
CA LYS A 351 -29.44 -19.70 -16.20
C LYS A 351 -28.75 -20.07 -17.50
N VAL A 352 -27.64 -20.79 -17.41
CA VAL A 352 -26.89 -21.32 -18.57
C VAL A 352 -27.76 -22.24 -19.41
N LYS A 353 -28.44 -23.20 -18.78
CA LYS A 353 -29.33 -24.16 -19.47
C LYS A 353 -30.47 -23.46 -20.21
N SER A 354 -31.09 -22.45 -19.61
CA SER A 354 -32.21 -21.72 -20.22
C SER A 354 -31.81 -20.88 -21.44
N SER A 355 -30.57 -20.39 -21.48
CA SER A 355 -30.05 -19.54 -22.56
C SER A 355 -29.20 -20.32 -23.57
N TYR A 356 -28.87 -21.58 -23.28
CA TYR A 356 -28.01 -22.40 -24.14
C TYR A 356 -28.46 -22.55 -25.59
N PRO A 357 -29.75 -22.78 -25.91
CA PRO A 357 -30.17 -22.91 -27.32
C PRO A 357 -29.85 -21.66 -28.16
N GLN A 358 -29.90 -20.48 -27.54
CA GLN A 358 -29.49 -19.23 -28.19
C GLN A 358 -27.96 -19.18 -28.35
N VAL A 359 -27.21 -19.55 -27.31
CA VAL A 359 -25.74 -19.51 -27.33
C VAL A 359 -25.15 -20.52 -28.32
N GLU A 360 -25.67 -21.75 -28.35
CA GLU A 360 -25.23 -22.81 -29.26
C GLU A 360 -25.30 -22.37 -30.72
N ARG A 361 -26.39 -21.66 -31.09
CA ARG A 361 -26.62 -21.18 -32.46
C ARG A 361 -25.59 -20.15 -32.94
N PHE A 362 -25.07 -19.33 -32.03
CA PHE A 362 -24.15 -18.23 -32.36
C PHE A 362 -22.74 -18.44 -31.79
N LEU A 363 -22.43 -19.62 -31.25
CA LEU A 363 -21.12 -19.90 -30.66
C LEU A 363 -19.99 -19.73 -31.69
N ASP A 364 -20.23 -20.10 -32.96
CA ASP A 364 -19.26 -19.89 -34.05
C ASP A 364 -18.84 -18.41 -34.14
N GLU A 365 -19.80 -17.49 -34.08
CA GLU A 365 -19.56 -16.05 -34.16
C GLU A 365 -18.78 -15.53 -32.94
N VAL A 366 -19.05 -16.08 -31.76
CA VAL A 366 -18.31 -15.78 -30.53
C VAL A 366 -16.86 -16.24 -30.64
N LEU A 367 -16.62 -17.45 -31.17
CA LEU A 367 -15.28 -17.98 -31.35
C LEU A 367 -14.53 -17.25 -32.47
N GLU A 368 -15.19 -16.88 -33.57
CA GLU A 368 -14.57 -16.13 -34.68
C GLU A 368 -14.19 -14.69 -34.28
N LYS A 369 -15.15 -13.91 -33.73
CA LYS A 369 -14.89 -12.55 -33.18
C LYS A 369 -14.00 -12.59 -31.97
N GLY A 370 -14.07 -13.72 -31.28
CA GLY A 370 -12.98 -14.32 -30.58
C GLY A 370 -11.74 -14.28 -31.46
N PHE A 371 -11.17 -15.42 -31.82
CA PHE A 371 -9.78 -15.61 -32.21
C PHE A 371 -9.18 -14.53 -33.15
N SER A 372 -9.98 -13.90 -34.02
CA SER A 372 -9.60 -12.71 -34.80
C SER A 372 -9.02 -11.52 -34.01
N SER A 373 -9.38 -11.33 -32.73
CA SER A 373 -8.88 -10.22 -31.90
C SER A 373 -7.56 -10.52 -31.17
N LEU A 374 -7.09 -11.78 -31.19
CA LEU A 374 -5.82 -12.15 -30.54
C LEU A 374 -4.62 -11.69 -31.36
N SER A 375 -3.87 -10.73 -30.83
CA SER A 375 -2.57 -10.30 -31.36
C SER A 375 -1.41 -11.18 -30.89
N VAL A 376 -1.65 -12.46 -30.61
CA VAL A 376 -0.59 -13.42 -30.27
C VAL A 376 0.12 -13.83 -31.56
N VAL A 377 1.45 -13.73 -31.56
CA VAL A 377 2.32 -14.05 -32.72
C VAL A 377 2.05 -15.50 -33.17
N GLY A 378 1.29 -15.66 -34.26
CA GLY A 378 0.91 -16.96 -34.83
C GLY A 378 -0.56 -17.13 -35.17
N ILE A 379 -1.46 -16.29 -34.62
CA ILE A 379 -2.93 -16.45 -34.77
C ILE A 379 -3.50 -15.68 -35.98
N LYS A 380 -2.76 -14.72 -36.56
CA LYS A 380 -3.23 -13.87 -37.67
C LYS A 380 -3.58 -14.63 -38.97
N ASN A 381 -3.12 -15.87 -39.12
CA ASN A 381 -3.40 -16.73 -40.28
C ASN A 381 -4.03 -18.07 -39.87
N LEU A 382 -4.96 -18.06 -38.91
CA LEU A 382 -5.80 -19.23 -38.63
C LEU A 382 -6.54 -19.63 -39.91
N GLN A 383 -6.30 -20.86 -40.41
CA GLN A 383 -7.13 -21.43 -41.47
C GLN A 383 -8.53 -21.64 -40.90
N ARG A 384 -9.56 -21.22 -41.65
CA ARG A 384 -10.99 -21.30 -41.28
C ARG A 384 -11.36 -22.68 -40.71
N ASP A 385 -10.80 -23.73 -41.28
CA ASP A 385 -10.99 -25.14 -40.90
C ASP A 385 -10.69 -25.40 -39.41
N PHE A 386 -9.69 -24.74 -38.80
CA PHE A 386 -9.37 -24.91 -37.37
C PHE A 386 -10.43 -24.29 -36.44
N ILE A 387 -11.07 -23.21 -36.87
CA ILE A 387 -12.12 -22.55 -36.08
C ILE A 387 -13.40 -23.37 -36.15
N GLU A 388 -13.72 -23.93 -37.32
CA GLU A 388 -14.87 -24.82 -37.51
C GLU A 388 -14.74 -26.09 -36.65
N ASP A 389 -13.57 -26.75 -36.66
CA ASP A 389 -13.29 -27.93 -35.83
C ASP A 389 -13.34 -27.63 -34.32
N LEU A 390 -12.75 -26.50 -33.90
CA LEU A 390 -12.78 -26.05 -32.51
C LEU A 390 -14.20 -25.74 -32.07
N SER A 391 -14.98 -25.08 -32.92
CA SER A 391 -16.36 -24.74 -32.60
C SER A 391 -17.23 -25.95 -32.44
N GLN A 392 -17.13 -26.92 -33.37
CA GLN A 392 -17.88 -28.16 -33.28
C GLN A 392 -17.56 -28.91 -31.97
N SER A 393 -16.28 -28.97 -31.61
CA SER A 393 -15.82 -29.61 -30.37
C SER A 393 -16.32 -28.87 -29.12
N MET A 394 -16.32 -27.54 -29.13
CA MET A 394 -16.80 -26.70 -28.04
C MET A 394 -18.33 -26.77 -27.88
N LYS A 395 -19.09 -26.80 -28.97
CA LYS A 395 -20.55 -27.01 -28.94
C LYS A 395 -20.89 -28.35 -28.33
N GLU A 396 -20.22 -29.42 -28.76
CA GLU A 396 -20.43 -30.75 -28.22
C GLU A 396 -20.04 -30.85 -26.74
N LEU A 397 -18.93 -30.24 -26.34
CA LEU A 397 -18.52 -30.16 -24.94
C LEU A 397 -19.55 -29.42 -24.07
N MET A 398 -20.07 -28.30 -24.57
CA MET A 398 -21.13 -27.54 -23.88
C MET A 398 -22.44 -28.33 -23.81
N ASP A 399 -22.83 -29.03 -24.86
CA ASP A 399 -24.06 -29.83 -24.86
C ASP A 399 -23.95 -30.98 -23.85
N ILE A 400 -22.80 -31.65 -23.77
CA ILE A 400 -22.57 -32.68 -22.74
C ILE A 400 -22.64 -32.06 -21.36
N PHE A 401 -22.00 -30.91 -21.15
CA PHE A 401 -22.02 -30.23 -19.86
C PHE A 401 -23.43 -29.78 -19.44
N ILE A 402 -24.24 -29.30 -20.38
CA ILE A 402 -25.53 -28.65 -20.10
C ILE A 402 -26.69 -29.64 -20.15
N ASN A 403 -26.72 -30.54 -21.14
CA ASN A 403 -27.85 -31.43 -21.40
C ASN A 403 -27.57 -32.89 -21.03
N ARG A 404 -26.31 -33.33 -21.05
CA ARG A 404 -25.94 -34.75 -20.83
C ARG A 404 -24.82 -34.93 -19.77
N PRO A 405 -24.97 -34.41 -18.55
CA PRO A 405 -23.88 -34.41 -17.56
C PRO A 405 -23.44 -35.82 -17.11
N ALA A 406 -24.25 -36.86 -17.38
CA ALA A 406 -23.89 -38.26 -17.14
C ALA A 406 -22.80 -38.78 -18.10
N ASP A 407 -22.61 -38.14 -19.26
CA ASP A 407 -21.65 -38.55 -20.31
C ASP A 407 -20.26 -37.90 -20.11
N TRP A 408 -19.85 -37.65 -18.87
CA TRP A 408 -18.66 -36.84 -18.57
C TRP A 408 -17.35 -37.44 -19.07
N ASP A 409 -17.27 -38.77 -19.25
CA ASP A 409 -16.10 -39.42 -19.85
C ASP A 409 -15.88 -38.95 -21.30
N ARG A 410 -16.96 -38.70 -22.05
CA ARG A 410 -16.90 -38.12 -23.39
C ARG A 410 -16.43 -36.67 -23.36
N ALA A 411 -16.85 -35.89 -22.35
CA ALA A 411 -16.36 -34.53 -22.14
C ALA A 411 -14.84 -34.47 -21.87
N ASN A 412 -14.29 -35.45 -21.15
CA ASN A 412 -12.83 -35.51 -20.93
C ASN A 412 -12.06 -35.77 -22.24
N LEU A 413 -12.55 -36.67 -23.11
CA LEU A 413 -11.95 -36.92 -24.44
C LEU A 413 -12.02 -35.68 -25.35
N LEU A 414 -13.12 -34.91 -25.27
CA LEU A 414 -13.25 -33.64 -25.97
C LEU A 414 -12.29 -32.59 -25.42
N ASN A 415 -12.11 -32.50 -24.10
CA ASN A 415 -11.12 -31.59 -23.49
C ASN A 415 -9.70 -31.86 -24.01
N GLU A 416 -9.29 -33.13 -24.10
CA GLU A 416 -7.99 -33.51 -24.69
C GLU A 416 -7.88 -33.13 -26.16
N SER A 417 -8.97 -33.30 -26.92
CA SER A 417 -9.02 -32.98 -28.35
C SER A 417 -8.91 -31.47 -28.59
N ILE A 418 -9.63 -30.67 -27.80
CA ILE A 418 -9.56 -29.21 -27.82
C ILE A 418 -8.18 -28.72 -27.36
N ALA A 419 -7.60 -29.35 -26.34
CA ALA A 419 -6.26 -29.03 -25.88
C ALA A 419 -5.21 -29.22 -26.99
N LYS A 420 -5.30 -30.30 -27.78
CA LYS A 420 -4.43 -30.51 -28.96
C LYS A 420 -4.57 -29.40 -29.99
N ILE A 421 -5.77 -28.85 -30.20
CA ILE A 421 -5.98 -27.69 -31.07
C ILE A 421 -5.25 -26.48 -30.47
N TYR A 422 -5.42 -26.19 -29.17
CA TYR A 422 -4.74 -25.07 -28.50
C TYR A 422 -3.22 -25.17 -28.58
N ILE A 423 -2.66 -26.36 -28.41
CA ILE A 423 -1.21 -26.61 -28.53
C ILE A 423 -0.72 -26.33 -29.95
N LYS A 424 -1.45 -26.78 -30.99
CA LYS A 424 -1.12 -26.47 -32.40
C LYS A 424 -1.13 -24.96 -32.67
N LEU A 425 -2.00 -24.22 -32.00
CA LEU A 425 -2.07 -22.76 -32.05
C LEU A 425 -1.04 -22.03 -31.18
N LYS A 426 -0.11 -22.78 -30.56
CA LYS A 426 0.92 -22.25 -29.64
C LYS A 426 0.32 -21.53 -28.42
N ILE A 427 -0.89 -21.91 -28.02
CA ILE A 427 -1.53 -21.38 -26.83
C ILE A 427 -0.93 -22.07 -25.61
N GLN A 428 -0.28 -21.28 -24.77
CA GLN A 428 0.42 -21.75 -23.57
C GLN A 428 -0.48 -21.73 -22.34
N PRO A 429 -0.17 -22.49 -21.28
CA PRO A 429 -0.97 -22.51 -20.04
C PRO A 429 -1.20 -21.12 -19.41
N HIS A 430 -0.28 -20.17 -19.58
CA HIS A 430 -0.44 -18.80 -19.09
C HIS A 430 -1.46 -17.97 -19.90
N HIS A 431 -1.84 -18.40 -21.11
CA HIS A 431 -2.87 -17.74 -21.92
C HIS A 431 -4.30 -18.12 -21.50
N GLN A 432 -4.50 -19.01 -20.52
CA GLN A 432 -5.82 -19.45 -20.05
C GLN A 432 -6.75 -18.26 -19.79
N THR A 433 -6.25 -17.29 -19.05
CA THR A 433 -7.04 -16.14 -18.64
C THR A 433 -7.32 -15.20 -19.80
N LEU A 434 -6.37 -15.02 -20.73
CA LEU A 434 -6.56 -14.23 -21.96
C LEU A 434 -7.69 -14.80 -22.81
N LEU A 435 -7.71 -16.11 -23.06
CA LEU A 435 -8.79 -16.74 -23.84
C LEU A 435 -10.15 -16.58 -23.15
N THR A 436 -10.17 -16.73 -21.83
CA THR A 436 -11.39 -16.63 -21.03
C THR A 436 -11.99 -15.22 -21.08
N ASP A 437 -11.16 -14.18 -20.86
CA ASP A 437 -11.58 -12.78 -20.93
C ASP A 437 -12.17 -12.41 -22.28
N PHE A 438 -11.56 -12.98 -23.30
CA PHE A 438 -11.88 -12.69 -24.65
C PHE A 438 -13.15 -13.41 -25.13
N PHE A 439 -13.34 -14.66 -24.71
CA PHE A 439 -14.63 -15.33 -24.88
C PHE A 439 -15.73 -14.50 -24.24
N ARG A 440 -15.49 -13.98 -23.02
CA ARG A 440 -16.41 -13.05 -22.35
C ARG A 440 -16.69 -11.79 -23.19
N LYS A 441 -15.65 -11.06 -23.61
CA LYS A 441 -15.81 -9.84 -24.44
C LYS A 441 -16.51 -10.09 -25.77
N SER A 442 -16.27 -11.25 -26.39
CA SER A 442 -16.90 -11.64 -27.66
C SER A 442 -18.35 -12.05 -27.43
N PHE A 443 -18.62 -12.77 -26.34
CA PHE A 443 -19.95 -13.16 -25.90
C PHE A 443 -20.83 -11.93 -25.62
N GLU A 444 -20.33 -10.96 -24.84
CA GLU A 444 -21.02 -9.68 -24.56
C GLU A 444 -21.33 -8.87 -25.83
N LYS A 445 -20.50 -9.00 -26.88
CA LYS A 445 -20.74 -8.31 -28.16
C LYS A 445 -21.70 -9.03 -29.09
N VAL A 446 -21.82 -10.35 -28.95
CA VAL A 446 -22.68 -11.19 -29.80
C VAL A 446 -24.09 -11.28 -29.22
N PHE A 447 -24.21 -11.27 -27.90
CA PHE A 447 -25.48 -11.46 -27.21
C PHE A 447 -25.87 -10.24 -26.38
N ASP A 448 -27.13 -9.85 -26.48
CA ASP A 448 -27.79 -8.90 -25.58
C ASP A 448 -28.53 -9.69 -24.49
N LEU A 449 -27.80 -10.12 -23.46
CA LEU A 449 -28.32 -10.91 -22.33
C LEU A 449 -28.27 -10.11 -21.04
N PRO A 450 -29.15 -10.41 -20.06
CA PRO A 450 -29.07 -9.81 -18.73
C PRO A 450 -27.70 -10.05 -18.05
N ASP A 451 -27.22 -9.07 -17.30
CA ASP A 451 -25.89 -9.09 -16.65
C ASP A 451 -25.65 -10.36 -15.81
N ASP A 452 -26.67 -10.86 -15.13
CA ASP A 452 -26.59 -12.06 -14.30
C ASP A 452 -26.46 -13.35 -15.13
N THR A 453 -27.00 -13.35 -16.34
CA THR A 453 -26.90 -14.45 -17.31
C THR A 453 -25.53 -14.42 -17.99
N VAL A 454 -25.03 -13.23 -18.33
CA VAL A 454 -23.65 -13.04 -18.81
C VAL A 454 -22.65 -13.54 -17.78
N GLN A 455 -22.85 -13.19 -16.51
CA GLN A 455 -22.02 -13.67 -15.40
C GLN A 455 -22.10 -15.20 -15.23
N ALA A 456 -23.27 -15.81 -15.41
CA ALA A 456 -23.43 -17.26 -15.36
C ALA A 456 -22.65 -17.99 -16.49
N TRP A 457 -22.68 -17.41 -17.70
CA TRP A 457 -21.87 -17.89 -18.83
C TRP A 457 -20.38 -17.70 -18.61
N GLN A 458 -19.96 -16.59 -18.02
CA GLN A 458 -18.57 -16.37 -17.63
C GLN A 458 -18.07 -17.50 -16.73
N TYR A 459 -18.80 -17.86 -15.68
CA TYR A 459 -18.41 -18.97 -14.81
C TYR A 459 -18.35 -20.32 -15.54
N THR A 460 -19.19 -20.52 -16.54
CA THR A 460 -19.20 -21.72 -17.36
C THR A 460 -17.97 -21.79 -18.27
N PHE A 461 -17.63 -20.68 -18.94
CA PHE A 461 -16.41 -20.58 -19.73
C PHE A 461 -15.16 -20.76 -18.88
N ASP A 462 -15.09 -20.13 -17.71
CA ASP A 462 -13.98 -20.28 -16.75
C ASP A 462 -13.79 -21.76 -16.37
N PHE A 463 -14.90 -22.45 -16.06
CA PHE A 463 -14.91 -23.87 -15.69
C PHE A 463 -14.39 -24.76 -16.83
N LEU A 464 -14.95 -24.61 -18.04
CA LEU A 464 -14.55 -25.40 -19.20
C LEU A 464 -13.10 -25.10 -19.63
N ALA A 465 -12.73 -23.82 -19.66
CA ALA A 465 -11.36 -23.40 -19.97
C ALA A 465 -10.36 -24.00 -18.98
N TYR A 466 -10.66 -24.00 -17.68
CA TYR A 466 -9.78 -24.64 -16.69
C TYR A 466 -9.52 -26.12 -17.01
N ARG A 467 -10.56 -26.88 -17.35
CA ARG A 467 -10.44 -28.32 -17.69
C ARG A 467 -9.59 -28.54 -18.93
N ILE A 468 -9.82 -27.75 -19.99
CA ILE A 468 -9.04 -27.81 -21.22
C ILE A 468 -7.56 -27.46 -20.95
N PHE A 469 -7.31 -26.40 -20.18
CA PHE A 469 -5.95 -25.92 -19.92
C PHE A 469 -5.15 -26.81 -18.97
N GLU A 470 -5.79 -27.61 -18.11
CA GLU A 470 -5.11 -28.67 -17.37
C GLU A 470 -4.54 -29.73 -18.33
N GLU A 471 -5.25 -30.08 -19.39
CA GLU A 471 -4.74 -30.99 -20.43
C GLU A 471 -3.62 -30.35 -21.26
N VAL A 472 -3.76 -29.07 -21.63
CA VAL A 472 -2.68 -28.30 -22.30
C VAL A 472 -1.42 -28.29 -21.44
N LYS A 473 -1.58 -28.05 -20.13
CA LYS A 473 -0.47 -28.01 -19.17
C LYS A 473 0.23 -29.36 -19.07
N LYS A 474 -0.51 -30.46 -18.89
CA LYS A 474 0.05 -31.82 -18.84
C LYS A 474 0.88 -32.13 -20.09
N HIS A 475 0.41 -31.72 -21.27
CA HIS A 475 1.14 -31.91 -22.52
C HIS A 475 2.50 -31.20 -22.51
N TYR A 476 2.53 -29.89 -22.24
CA TYR A 476 3.78 -29.12 -22.19
C TYR A 476 4.74 -29.59 -21.10
N GLU A 477 4.24 -30.00 -19.94
CA GLU A 477 5.06 -30.61 -18.88
C GLU A 477 5.69 -31.93 -19.35
N SER A 478 4.93 -32.77 -20.07
CA SER A 478 5.44 -34.02 -20.63
C SER A 478 6.50 -33.82 -21.72
N GLU A 479 6.37 -32.79 -22.57
CA GLU A 479 7.37 -32.45 -23.58
C GLU A 479 8.65 -31.88 -22.94
N ALA A 480 8.53 -31.05 -21.91
CA ALA A 480 9.66 -30.52 -21.16
C ALA A 480 10.46 -31.64 -20.46
N LEU A 481 9.75 -32.63 -19.90
CA LEU A 481 10.38 -33.82 -19.30
C LEU A 481 11.11 -34.66 -20.34
N LYS A 482 10.54 -34.84 -21.54
CA LYS A 482 11.19 -35.56 -22.66
C LYS A 482 12.45 -34.85 -23.16
N LYS A 483 12.40 -33.53 -23.34
CA LYS A 483 13.57 -32.73 -23.73
C LYS A 483 14.68 -32.79 -22.68
N ASN A 484 14.35 -32.69 -21.40
CA ASN A 484 15.34 -32.83 -20.33
C ASN A 484 15.96 -34.24 -20.25
N SER A 485 15.24 -35.30 -20.66
CA SER A 485 15.80 -36.64 -20.76
C SER A 485 16.65 -36.88 -22.02
N GLU A 486 16.34 -36.19 -23.12
CA GLU A 486 17.12 -36.23 -24.37
C GLU A 486 18.39 -35.37 -24.27
N ASP A 487 18.36 -34.24 -23.54
CA ASP A 487 19.55 -33.41 -23.25
C ASP A 487 20.47 -34.04 -22.17
N GLN A 488 20.02 -35.09 -21.49
CA GLN A 488 20.80 -35.86 -20.50
C GLN A 488 21.36 -37.19 -21.05
N GLN A 489 21.01 -37.59 -22.28
CA GLN A 489 21.59 -38.70 -23.03
C GLN A 489 22.59 -38.19 -24.07
#